data_AF-A0A847FXN4-F1
#
_entry.id   AF-A0A847FXN4-F1
#
_cell.length_a   1.000
_cell.length_b   1.000
_cell.length_c   1.000
_cell.angle_alpha   90.00
_cell.angle_beta   90.00
_cell.angle_gamma   90.00
#
_symmetry.space_group_name_H-M   'P 1'
#
loop_
_entity.id
_entity.type
_entity.pdbx_description
1 polymer ?
#
loop_
_entity_poly.entity_id
_entity_poly.type
_entity_poly.pdbx_seq_one_letter_code
_entity_poly.pdbx_strand_id
1 'polypeptide(L)'
;MDKKEALSLAMNLGWTMLFSLLLPLLAGIWLDNRLDTAPLFILIGATLGVLAATVGVARMAMRTFRAVDGNKTAHEEETNGEEEPD
;
A
#
# COMPACT_ATOMS: atom_id res chain seq x y z
N MET A 1 -1.56 14.29 15.94
CA MET A 1 -0.65 13.79 14.89
C MET A 1 0.47 14.78 14.76
N ASP A 2 1.66 14.36 15.20
CA ASP A 2 2.84 15.20 15.12
C ASP A 2 3.28 15.35 13.66
N LYS A 3 3.71 16.56 13.27
CA LYS A 3 4.13 16.86 11.89
C LYS A 3 5.22 15.89 11.39
N LYS A 4 6.01 15.34 12.31
CA LYS A 4 7.07 14.37 12.04
C LYS A 4 6.53 12.98 11.69
N GLU A 5 5.42 12.55 12.28
CA GLU A 5 4.77 11.28 11.96
C GLU A 5 4.13 11.33 10.57
N ALA A 6 3.44 12.43 10.25
CA ALA A 6 2.84 12.62 8.93
C ALA A 6 3.90 12.63 7.81
N LEU A 7 5.06 13.25 8.07
CA LEU A 7 6.21 13.24 7.17
C LEU A 7 6.78 11.83 6.98
N SER A 8 6.98 11.08 8.06
CA SER A 8 7.48 9.69 7.97
C SER A 8 6.54 8.78 7.20
N LEU A 9 5.22 8.93 7.40
CA LEU A 9 4.20 8.17 6.70
C LEU A 9 4.17 8.51 5.21
N ALA A 10 4.16 9.81 4.87
CA ALA A 10 4.20 10.27 3.49
C ALA A 10 5.48 9.83 2.77
N MET A 11 6.63 9.85 3.46
CA MET A 11 7.90 9.43 2.88
C MET A 11 7.95 7.91 2.65
N ASN A 12 7.43 7.11 3.58
CA ASN A 12 7.37 5.66 3.45
C ASN A 12 6.42 5.25 2.30
N LEU A 13 5.26 5.93 2.21
CA LEU A 13 4.29 5.73 1.14
C LEU A 13 4.86 6.18 -0.22
N GLY A 14 5.49 7.35 -0.26
CA GLY A 14 6.10 7.90 -1.46
C GLY A 14 7.22 7.02 -2.01
N TRP A 15 8.10 6.51 -1.14
CA TRP A 15 9.15 5.59 -1.55
C TRP A 15 8.57 4.27 -2.07
N THR A 16 7.58 3.71 -1.37
CA THR A 16 6.92 2.46 -1.82
C THR A 16 6.27 2.63 -3.20
N MET A 17 5.57 3.74 -3.42
CA MET A 17 4.95 4.07 -4.71
C MET A 17 5.98 4.29 -5.81
N LEU A 18 7.04 5.03 -5.50
CA LEU A 18 8.11 5.36 -6.43
C LEU A 18 8.76 4.08 -6.97
N PHE A 19 9.17 3.17 -6.09
CA PHE A 19 9.80 1.93 -6.50
C PHE A 19 8.83 0.98 -7.20
N SER A 20 7.58 0.91 -6.74
CA SER A 20 6.57 0.05 -7.38
C SER A 20 6.26 0.47 -8.81
N LEU A 21 6.45 1.75 -9.16
CA LEU A 21 6.19 2.25 -10.51
C LEU A 21 7.46 2.32 -11.35
N LEU A 22 8.56 2.87 -10.82
CA LEU A 22 9.79 3.08 -11.58
C LEU A 22 10.51 1.78 -11.94
N LEU A 23 10.58 0.80 -11.04
CA LEU A 23 11.29 -0.46 -11.31
C LEU A 23 10.76 -1.18 -12.56
N PRO A 24 9.45 -1.50 -12.66
CA PRO A 24 8.94 -2.21 -13.82
C PRO A 24 8.97 -1.34 -15.09
N LEU A 25 8.86 -0.01 -14.96
CA LEU A 25 9.00 0.90 -16.10
C LEU A 25 10.44 0.88 -16.66
N LEU A 26 11.45 1.07 -15.80
CA LEU A 26 12.86 1.05 -16.20
C LEU A 26 13.25 -0.31 -16.75
N ALA A 27 12.78 -1.40 -16.14
CA ALA A 27 13.00 -2.75 -16.63
C ALA A 27 12.40 -2.94 -18.03
N GLY A 28 11.18 -2.42 -18.26
CA GLY A 28 10.53 -2.44 -19.56
C GLY A 28 11.32 -1.67 -20.62
N ILE A 29 11.77 -0.44 -20.31
CA ILE A 29 12.57 0.39 -21.22
C ILE A 29 13.88 -0.33 -21.58
N TRP A 30 14.58 -0.86 -20.57
CA TRP A 30 15.86 -1.53 -20.79
C TRP A 30 15.70 -2.79 -21.65
N LEU A 31 14.64 -3.56 -21.43
CA LEU A 31 14.36 -4.78 -22.17
C LEU A 31 13.91 -4.50 -23.62
N ASP A 32 13.07 -3.47 -23.82
CA ASP A 32 12.68 -2.99 -25.15
C ASP A 32 13.89 -2.52 -25.97
N ASN A 33 14.81 -1.77 -25.35
CA ASN A 33 16.04 -1.31 -26.01
C ASN A 33 17.04 -2.43 -26.30
N ARG A 34 17.03 -3.51 -25.51
CA ARG A 34 17.93 -4.65 -25.71
C ARG A 34 17.43 -5.60 -26.79
N LEU A 35 16.12 -5.71 -26.95
CA LEU A 35 15.48 -6.66 -27.85
C LEU A 35 14.92 -6.02 -29.13
N ASP A 36 15.06 -4.70 -29.31
CA ASP A 36 14.46 -3.94 -30.43
C ASP A 36 12.93 -4.15 -30.53
N THR A 37 12.28 -4.38 -29.38
CA THR A 37 10.85 -4.69 -29.27
C THR A 37 10.01 -3.52 -28.76
N ALA A 38 10.59 -2.32 -28.76
CA ALA A 38 9.93 -1.12 -28.31
C ALA A 38 8.60 -0.90 -29.08
N PRO A 39 7.45 -0.69 -28.39
CA PRO A 39 7.30 -0.40 -26.96
C PRO A 39 6.59 -1.51 -26.15
N LEU A 40 6.87 -2.79 -26.41
CA LEU A 40 6.06 -3.90 -25.89
C LEU A 40 6.34 -4.18 -24.40
N PHE A 41 7.60 -4.25 -23.97
CA PHE A 41 7.97 -4.49 -22.58
C PHE A 41 7.74 -3.28 -21.68
N ILE A 42 7.85 -2.05 -22.20
CA ILE A 42 7.41 -0.85 -21.49
C ILE A 42 5.93 -0.92 -21.17
N LEU A 43 5.10 -1.33 -22.13
CA LEU A 43 3.65 -1.41 -21.93
C LEU A 43 3.29 -2.48 -20.87
N ILE A 44 3.95 -3.65 -20.93
CA ILE A 44 3.79 -4.70 -19.93
C ILE A 44 4.25 -4.20 -18.55
N GLY A 45 5.43 -3.60 -18.48
CA GLY A 45 5.99 -3.05 -17.24
C GLY A 45 5.10 -1.98 -16.61
N ALA A 46 4.60 -1.04 -17.41
CA ALA A 46 3.66 -0.01 -16.95
C ALA A 46 2.36 -0.61 -16.42
N THR A 47 1.78 -1.59 -17.13
CA THR A 47 0.56 -2.27 -16.70
C THR A 47 0.77 -3.00 -15.38
N LEU A 48 1.87 -3.75 -15.26
CA LEU A 48 2.22 -4.44 -14.01
C LEU A 48 2.49 -3.46 -12.86
N GLY A 49 3.16 -2.34 -13.12
CA GLY A 49 3.43 -1.30 -12.13
C GLY A 49 2.14 -0.66 -11.59
N VAL A 50 1.19 -0.35 -12.46
CA VAL A 50 -0.13 0.16 -12.08
C VAL A 50 -0.86 -0.87 -11.20
N LEU A 51 -0.91 -2.13 -11.62
CA LEU A 51 -1.56 -3.20 -10.85
C LEU A 51 -0.90 -3.37 -9.47
N ALA A 52 0.42 -3.38 -9.40
CA ALA A 52 1.16 -3.49 -8.14
C ALA A 52 0.87 -2.32 -7.20
N ALA A 53 0.85 -1.08 -7.72
CA ALA A 53 0.52 0.11 -6.94
C ALA A 53 -0.92 0.05 -6.41
N THR A 54 -1.89 -0.33 -7.25
CA THR A 54 -3.29 -0.49 -6.83
C THR A 54 -3.43 -1.53 -5.72
N VAL A 55 -2.79 -2.69 -5.85
CA VAL A 55 -2.81 -3.75 -4.83
C VAL A 55 -2.12 -3.29 -3.55
N GLY A 56 -1.00 -2.58 -3.64
CA GLY A 56 -0.28 -2.02 -2.50
C GLY A 56 -1.15 -1.07 -1.68
N VAL A 57 -1.81 -0.12 -2.36
CA VAL A 57 -2.76 0.82 -1.73
C VAL A 57 -3.93 0.09 -1.10
N ALA A 58 -4.58 -0.81 -1.85
CA ALA A 58 -5.74 -1.54 -1.37
C ALA A 58 -5.39 -2.36 -0.12
N ARG A 59 -4.22 -3.03 -0.10
CA ARG A 59 -3.73 -3.78 1.05
C ARG A 59 -3.50 -2.88 2.26
N MET A 60 -2.96 -1.70 2.07
CA MET A 60 -2.70 -0.76 3.16
C MET A 60 -4.03 -0.21 3.73
N ALA A 61 -4.94 0.20 2.86
CA ALA A 61 -6.28 0.65 3.24
C ALA A 61 -7.05 -0.42 4.03
N MET A 62 -7.09 -1.66 3.54
CA MET A 62 -7.77 -2.76 4.23
C MET A 62 -7.17 -3.07 5.60
N ARG A 63 -5.84 -2.96 5.76
CA ARG A 63 -5.19 -3.14 7.06
C ARG A 63 -5.60 -2.04 8.04
N THR A 64 -5.68 -0.80 7.58
CA THR A 64 -6.15 0.32 8.40
C THR A 64 -7.60 0.12 8.83
N PHE A 65 -8.51 -0.26 7.92
CA PHE A 65 -9.92 -0.50 8.29
C PHE A 65 -10.09 -1.67 9.27
N ARG A 66 -9.36 -2.77 9.08
CA ARG A 66 -9.42 -3.91 10.03
C ARG A 66 -8.84 -3.56 11.40
N ALA A 67 -7.84 -2.68 11.47
CA ALA A 67 -7.30 -2.18 12.72
C ALA A 67 -8.32 -1.30 13.47
N VAL A 68 -9.16 -0.56 12.74
CA VAL A 68 -10.25 0.25 13.31
C VAL A 68 -11.38 -0.64 13.84
N ASP A 69 -11.80 -1.66 13.09
CA ASP A 69 -12.85 -2.59 13.54
C ASP A 69 -12.41 -3.44 14.74
N GLY A 70 -11.17 -3.95 14.75
CA GLY A 70 -10.66 -4.75 15.88
C GLY A 70 -10.52 -3.98 17.19
N ASN A 71 -10.33 -2.65 17.13
CA ASN A 71 -10.28 -1.79 18.32
C ASN A 71 -11.68 -1.50 18.89
N LYS A 72 -12.75 -1.68 18.10
CA LYS A 72 -14.13 -1.46 18.54
C LYS A 72 -14.64 -2.64 19.38
N THR A 73 -14.33 -3.88 18.99
CA THR A 73 -14.78 -5.08 19.71
C THR A 73 -14.09 -5.26 21.07
N ALA A 74 -12.81 -4.90 21.19
CA ALA A 74 -12.08 -4.99 22.46
C ALA A 74 -12.63 -4.01 23.52
N HIS A 75 -13.13 -2.84 23.10
CA HIS A 75 -13.65 -1.83 24.01
C HIS A 75 -15.11 -2.06 24.43
N GLU A 76 -15.85 -2.95 23.73
CA GLU A 76 -17.23 -3.34 24.08
C GLU A 76 -17.26 -4.55 25.04
N GLU A 77 -16.26 -5.44 24.98
CA GLU A 77 -16.14 -6.58 25.91
C GLU A 77 -15.66 -6.17 27.32
N GLU A 78 -14.78 -5.16 27.43
CA GLU A 78 -14.33 -4.65 28.73
C GLU A 78 -15.42 -3.86 29.48
N THR A 79 -16.32 -3.15 28.77
CA THR A 79 -17.36 -2.33 29.43
C THR A 79 -18.57 -3.14 29.88
N ASN A 80 -18.82 -4.30 29.26
CA ASN A 80 -20.01 -5.12 29.52
C ASN A 80 -19.72 -6.28 30.52
N GLY A 81 -18.48 -6.40 31.00
CA GLY A 81 -18.06 -7.39 31.99
C GLY A 81 -18.03 -6.89 33.43
N GLU A 82 -18.22 -5.58 33.67
CA GLU A 82 -18.17 -4.96 35.01
C GLU A 82 -19.55 -4.77 35.66
N GLU A 83 -20.66 -5.13 35.00
CA GLU A 83 -22.00 -5.17 35.61
C GLU A 83 -22.31 -6.59 36.14
N GLU A 84 -21.59 -7.01 37.19
CA GLU A 84 -22.02 -8.12 38.05
C GLU A 84 -23.17 -7.63 38.96
N PRO A 85 -24.29 -8.37 39.08
CA PRO A 85 -25.41 -7.95 39.90
C PRO A 85 -25.22 -8.41 41.36
N ASP A 86 -25.08 -7.45 42.28
CA ASP A 86 -25.25 -7.65 43.73
C ASP A 86 -26.45 -6.83 44.26
#